data_AF-A0A4V1L5B9-F1
#
_entry.id   AF-A0A4V1L5B9-F1
#
_cell.length_a   1.000
_cell.length_b   1.000
_cell.length_c   1.000
_cell.angle_alpha   90.00
_cell.angle_beta   90.00
_cell.angle_gamma   90.00
#
_symmetry.space_group_name_H-M   'P 1'
#
loop_
_entity.id
_entity.type
_entity.pdbx_description
1 polymer ?
#
loop_
_entity_poly.entity_id
_entity_poly.type
_entity_poly.pdbx_seq_one_letter_code
_entity_poly.pdbx_strand_id
1 'polypeptide(L)' 'MAGEAKPVSAATTKANAALLEAEQKRKRQALELQRERILSERTSSPHRRSALTNALADVEEKLAELGWTVHL' A
#
# COMPACT_ATOMS: atom_id res chain seq x y z
N MET A 1 28.09 36.44 -22.36
CA MET A 1 27.86 35.39 -21.33
C MET A 1 26.60 35.73 -20.57
N ALA A 2 25.51 34.98 -20.77
CA ALA A 2 24.36 35.02 -19.86
C ALA A 2 23.63 33.69 -20.02
N GLY A 3 24.00 32.71 -19.21
CA GLY A 3 23.24 31.46 -19.07
C GLY A 3 22.10 31.72 -18.11
N GLU A 4 20.89 31.93 -18.63
CA GLU A 4 19.67 31.89 -17.83
C GLU A 4 19.35 30.44 -17.47
N ALA A 5 19.73 30.03 -16.26
CA ALA A 5 19.24 28.80 -15.65
C ALA A 5 17.75 28.98 -15.30
N LYS A 6 16.87 28.56 -16.20
CA LYS A 6 15.42 28.43 -15.93
C LYS A 6 15.20 27.59 -14.66
N PRO A 7 14.26 27.96 -13.77
CA PRO A 7 14.01 27.25 -12.53
C PRO A 7 13.25 25.95 -12.83
N VAL A 8 13.96 24.88 -13.16
CA VAL A 8 13.38 23.52 -13.29
C VAL A 8 12.98 22.90 -11.93
N SER A 9 12.91 23.68 -10.84
CA SER A 9 13.34 23.20 -9.53
C SER A 9 12.28 23.07 -8.41
N ALA A 10 10.98 23.30 -8.65
CA ALA A 10 9.98 23.14 -7.56
C ALA A 10 8.69 22.42 -7.98
N ALA A 11 8.19 22.67 -9.19
CA ALA A 11 6.95 22.08 -9.67
C ALA A 11 7.08 20.57 -9.98
N THR A 12 8.20 20.16 -10.60
CA THR A 12 8.48 18.76 -10.94
C THR A 12 8.66 17.89 -9.69
N THR A 13 9.31 18.41 -8.65
CA THR A 13 9.52 17.69 -7.38
C THR A 13 8.20 17.45 -6.65
N LYS A 14 7.31 18.46 -6.60
CA LYS A 14 5.96 18.31 -6.02
C LYS A 14 5.10 17.34 -6.82
N ALA A 15 5.16 17.38 -8.15
CA ALA A 15 4.42 16.45 -9.01
C ALA A 15 4.86 14.99 -8.79
N ASN A 16 6.17 14.75 -8.68
CA ASN A 16 6.71 13.41 -8.39
C ASN A 16 6.31 12.91 -7.00
N ALA A 17 6.34 13.79 -5.98
CA ALA A 17 5.90 13.44 -4.64
C ALA A 17 4.40 13.05 -4.61
N ALA A 18 3.56 13.79 -5.34
CA ALA A 18 2.13 13.50 -5.44
C ALA A 18 1.85 12.15 -6.15
N LEU A 19 2.66 11.78 -7.16
CA LEU A 19 2.55 10.48 -7.83
C LEU A 19 2.92 9.33 -6.89
N LEU A 20 4.02 9.46 -6.14
CA LEU A 20 4.45 8.45 -5.16
C LEU A 20 3.41 8.26 -4.05
N GLU A 21 2.82 9.35 -3.55
CA GLU A 21 1.74 9.27 -2.56
C GLU A 21 0.48 8.59 -3.14
N ALA A 22 0.13 8.89 -4.39
CA ALA A 22 -1.01 8.26 -5.05
C ALA A 22 -0.79 6.75 -5.24
N GLU A 23 0.42 6.33 -5.60
CA GLU A 23 0.78 4.91 -5.69
C GLU A 23 0.72 4.22 -4.34
N GLN A 24 1.26 4.82 -3.28
CA GLN A 24 1.18 4.27 -1.94
C GLN A 24 -0.28 4.15 -1.46
N LYS A 25 -1.12 5.16 -1.75
CA LYS A 25 -2.57 5.11 -1.46
C LYS A 25 -3.25 3.94 -2.18
N ARG A 26 -2.97 3.74 -3.47
CA ARG A 26 -3.53 2.60 -4.23
C ARG A 26 -3.06 1.26 -3.68
N LYS A 27 -1.78 1.13 -3.33
CA LYS A 27 -1.22 -0.08 -2.72
C LYS A 27 -1.92 -0.40 -1.40
N ARG A 28 -2.10 0.60 -0.53
CA ARG A 28 -2.85 0.44 0.73
C ARG A 28 -4.30 0.02 0.50
N GLN A 29 -5.02 0.71 -0.38
CA GLN A 29 -6.42 0.36 -0.70
C GLN A 29 -6.55 -1.07 -1.24
N ALA A 30 -5.63 -1.51 -2.10
CA ALA A 30 -5.63 -2.87 -2.62
C ALA A 30 -5.40 -3.91 -1.52
N LEU A 31 -4.48 -3.64 -0.59
CA LEU A 31 -4.19 -4.51 0.55
C LEU A 31 -5.37 -4.54 1.56
N GLU A 32 -6.02 -3.41 1.82
CA GLU A 32 -7.22 -3.34 2.65
C GLU A 32 -8.36 -4.17 2.06
N LEU A 33 -8.64 -4.04 0.76
CA LEU A 33 -9.65 -4.86 0.07
C LEU A 33 -9.30 -6.36 0.13
N GLN A 34 -8.02 -6.71 0.02
CA GLN A 34 -7.57 -8.09 0.14
C GLN A 34 -7.80 -8.61 1.57
N ARG A 35 -7.50 -7.81 2.59
CA ARG A 35 -7.73 -8.12 4.01
C ARG A 35 -9.22 -8.40 4.27
N GLU A 36 -10.10 -7.50 3.82
CA GLU A 36 -11.55 -7.68 3.97
C GLU A 36 -12.06 -8.93 3.27
N ARG A 37 -11.57 -9.22 2.07
CA ARG A 37 -11.92 -10.43 1.33
C ARG A 37 -11.52 -11.70 2.10
N ILE A 38 -10.32 -11.72 2.68
CA ILE A 38 -9.83 -12.85 3.48
C ILE A 38 -10.66 -13.02 4.75
N LEU A 39 -11.00 -11.93 5.45
CA LEU A 39 -11.84 -11.96 6.66
C LEU A 39 -13.28 -12.41 6.37
N SER A 40 -13.81 -12.06 5.20
CA SER A 40 -15.15 -12.46 4.75
C SER A 40 -15.21 -13.92 4.31
N GLU A 41 -14.09 -14.49 3.85
CA GLU A 41 -14.05 -15.83 3.29
C GLU A 41 -14.13 -16.91 4.40
N ARG A 42 -15.34 -17.42 4.64
CA ARG A 42 -15.59 -18.50 5.60
C ARG A 42 -15.37 -19.87 4.95
N THR A 43 -14.46 -20.68 5.51
CA THR A 43 -14.17 -22.03 5.03
C THR A 43 -14.16 -23.05 6.16
N SER A 44 -14.79 -24.21 5.91
CA SER A 44 -14.78 -25.36 6.83
C SER A 44 -13.58 -26.28 6.66
N SER A 45 -12.74 -26.07 5.63
CA SER A 45 -11.53 -26.88 5.39
C SER A 45 -10.37 -26.37 6.25
N PRO A 46 -9.74 -27.22 7.10
CA PRO A 46 -8.63 -26.82 7.96
C PRO A 46 -7.44 -26.27 7.17
N HIS A 47 -7.10 -26.90 6.04
CA HIS A 47 -5.97 -26.47 5.21
C HIS A 47 -6.21 -25.08 4.60
N ARG A 48 -7.43 -24.84 4.07
CA ARG A 48 -7.78 -23.51 3.55
C ARG A 48 -7.83 -22.45 4.64
N ARG A 49 -8.27 -22.80 5.85
CA ARG A 49 -8.24 -21.88 6.98
C ARG A 49 -6.82 -21.43 7.31
N SER A 50 -5.87 -22.37 7.41
CA SER A 50 -4.45 -22.02 7.64
C SER A 50 -3.88 -21.16 6.52
N ALA A 51 -4.21 -21.45 5.26
CA ALA A 51 -3.77 -20.64 4.13
C ALA A 51 -4.33 -19.20 4.19
N LEU A 52 -5.60 -19.03 4.56
CA LEU A 52 -6.21 -17.70 4.74
C LEU A 52 -5.58 -16.94 5.91
N THR A 53 -5.30 -17.61 7.03
CA THR A 53 -4.62 -16.97 8.18
C THR A 53 -3.23 -16.47 7.80
N ASN A 54 -2.45 -17.27 7.07
CA ASN A 54 -1.13 -16.85 6.59
C ASN A 54 -1.23 -15.68 5.60
N ALA A 55 -2.16 -15.77 4.65
CA ALA A 55 -2.41 -14.68 3.70
C ALA A 55 -2.88 -13.39 4.39
N LEU A 56 -3.63 -13.49 5.50
CA LEU A 56 -4.03 -12.34 6.31
C LEU A 56 -2.80 -11.70 6.97
N ALA A 57 -1.95 -12.50 7.60
CA ALA A 57 -0.71 -12.03 8.25
C ALA A 57 0.22 -11.34 7.24
N ASP A 58 0.41 -11.92 6.06
CA ASP A 58 1.24 -11.34 4.98
C ASP A 58 0.69 -9.97 4.53
N VAL A 59 -0.63 -9.81 4.47
CA VAL A 59 -1.28 -8.54 4.09
C VAL A 59 -1.12 -7.50 5.19
N GLU A 60 -1.29 -7.90 6.45
CA GLU A 60 -1.13 -7.02 7.60
C GLU A 60 0.33 -6.56 7.78
N GLU A 61 1.31 -7.42 7.50
CA GLU A 61 2.73 -7.06 7.47
C GLU A 61 3.02 -6.01 6.39
N LYS A 62 2.53 -6.20 5.15
CA LYS A 62 2.68 -5.23 4.06
C LYS A 62 2.00 -3.89 4.35
N LEU A 63 0.87 -3.91 5.07
CA LEU A 63 0.22 -2.69 5.54
C LEU A 63 1.08 -1.98 6.59
N ALA A 64 1.68 -2.71 7.53
CA ALA A 64 2.60 -2.15 8.52
C ALA A 64 3.86 -1.54 7.89
N GLU A 65 4.45 -2.18 6.87
CA GLU A 65 5.58 -1.63 6.09
C GLU A 65 5.24 -0.28 5.41
N LEU A 66 3.99 -0.12 4.99
CA LEU A 66 3.48 1.13 4.41
C LEU A 66 3.14 2.19 5.47
N GLY A 67 3.51 1.96 6.73
CA GLY A 67 3.22 2.84 7.88
C GLY A 67 1.79 2.75 8.39
N TRP A 68 1.03 1.75 7.93
CA TRP A 68 -0.35 1.52 8.31
C TRP A 68 -0.40 0.39 9.34
N THR A 69 -0.02 0.73 10.57
CA THR A 69 -0.15 -0.19 11.70
C THR A 69 -1.59 -0.22 12.17
N VAL A 70 -2.35 -1.22 11.72
CA VAL A 70 -3.63 -1.59 12.35
C VAL A 70 -3.27 -2.18 13.71
N HIS A 71 -3.12 -1.32 14.72
CA HIS A 71 -3.05 -1.75 16.10
C HIS A 71 -4.41 -2.39 16.43
N LEU A 72 -4.39 -3.71 16.63
CA LEU A 72 -5.50 -4.46 17.20
C LEU A 72 -5.48 -4.34 18.73
#